data_AF-A0A5A5RZD2-F1
#
_entry.id   AF-A0A5A5RZD2-F1
#
_cell.length_a   1.000
_cell.length_b   1.000
_cell.length_c   1.000
_cell.angle_alpha   90.00
_cell.angle_beta   90.00
_cell.angle_gamma   90.00
#
_symmetry.space_group_name_H-M   'P 1'
#
loop_
_entity.id
_entity.type
_entity.pdbx_description
1 polymer ?
#
loop_
_entity_poly.entity_id
_entity_poly.type
_entity_poly.pdbx_seq_one_letter_code
_entity_poly.pdbx_strand_id
1 'polypeptide(L)'
;MFMNIQDLQKVKISKNIFDNSIFGLIIATSLIGLNAGQAEALQLGLNGTYTGTVNGSSINATASGEINTDGPGGNLTATFTQIPSTFTPLAFGSSVVTVICWSSAEKSGNAQNLFDLSGGNYHLERTFNWTSIPNSTISVTGQVSNTNNQLLQYSANFTGTYNGPLDISRVVDYQVKWTPFGDQVIEEGSAIMETSNGNLLSLEINTIYSGLSTPLLNSQVGRFSPVATYDVNTGVFQATWEAEMRVVPEPTSIISLFSLGILGAGATIKRKVKRSHSTEKEPNNVG
;
A
#
# COMPACT_ATOMS: atom_id res chain seq x y z
N MET A 1 -58.70 25.09 35.35
CA MET A 1 -59.97 24.34 35.39
C MET A 1 -59.87 23.27 34.29
N PHE A 2 -60.06 22.01 34.66
CA PHE A 2 -59.68 20.80 33.93
C PHE A 2 -60.58 20.46 32.73
N MET A 3 -60.04 19.72 31.76
CA MET A 3 -60.78 18.83 30.85
C MET A 3 -59.76 17.78 30.34
N ASN A 4 -59.56 16.66 31.02
CA ASN A 4 -60.29 15.37 31.10
C ASN A 4 -60.15 14.47 29.86
N ILE A 5 -59.60 13.29 30.13
CA ILE A 5 -59.29 12.17 29.26
C ILE A 5 -60.52 11.27 29.25
N GLN A 6 -61.38 11.32 28.21
CA GLN A 6 -62.31 10.21 27.96
C GLN A 6 -62.97 10.07 26.57
N ASP A 7 -62.79 10.96 25.60
CA ASP A 7 -63.45 10.77 24.28
C ASP A 7 -62.57 10.13 23.19
N LEU A 8 -61.55 9.38 23.61
CA LEU A 8 -60.98 8.30 22.82
C LEU A 8 -61.93 7.10 22.86
N GLN A 9 -62.90 7.05 21.93
CA GLN A 9 -63.34 5.84 21.23
C GLN A 9 -64.63 6.10 20.43
N LYS A 10 -64.70 5.45 19.25
CA LYS A 10 -65.72 5.53 18.18
C LYS A 10 -65.36 6.66 17.22
N VAL A 11 -64.89 6.41 16.00
CA VAL A 11 -65.66 5.74 14.95
C VAL A 11 -64.74 4.95 14.01
N LYS A 12 -65.04 3.68 13.85
CA LYS A 12 -64.64 2.84 12.71
C LYS A 12 -65.88 2.74 11.83
N ILE A 13 -65.76 2.98 10.52
CA ILE A 13 -66.32 2.16 9.43
C ILE A 13 -66.19 2.92 8.09
N SER A 14 -65.49 2.24 7.16
CA SER A 14 -65.59 2.14 5.69
C SER A 14 -66.06 3.36 4.86
N LYS A 15 -65.49 3.66 3.70
CA LYS A 15 -65.41 2.75 2.54
C LYS A 15 -64.53 3.43 1.48
N ASN A 16 -63.54 2.72 0.96
CA ASN A 16 -62.91 3.06 -0.32
C ASN A 16 -63.98 3.11 -1.42
N ILE A 17 -63.89 4.08 -2.33
CA ILE A 17 -63.72 3.88 -3.79
C ILE A 17 -63.75 5.27 -4.47
N PHE A 18 -62.56 5.65 -4.99
CA PHE A 18 -62.26 6.42 -6.20
C PHE A 18 -63.25 7.49 -6.72
N ASP A 19 -62.80 8.75 -6.76
CA ASP A 19 -62.39 9.34 -8.04
C ASP A 19 -61.72 10.74 -7.90
N ASN A 20 -60.58 10.87 -8.59
CA ASN A 20 -59.97 12.09 -9.13
C ASN A 20 -59.73 13.30 -8.22
N SER A 21 -58.53 13.36 -7.63
CA SER A 21 -57.49 14.31 -8.07
C SER A 21 -56.28 14.26 -7.13
N ILE A 22 -55.09 14.12 -7.72
CA ILE A 22 -53.79 14.46 -7.13
C ILE A 22 -53.43 13.62 -5.89
N PHE A 23 -52.72 12.51 -6.11
CA PHE A 23 -51.60 11.96 -5.32
C PHE A 23 -51.52 10.44 -5.51
N GLY A 24 -50.40 9.97 -6.08
CA GLY A 24 -50.01 8.57 -6.01
C GLY A 24 -49.78 7.91 -7.36
N LEU A 25 -48.54 7.99 -7.87
CA LEU A 25 -47.94 6.88 -8.61
C LEU A 25 -46.41 6.97 -8.59
N ILE A 26 -45.80 6.36 -7.57
CA ILE A 26 -44.41 5.90 -7.63
C ILE A 26 -44.47 4.60 -8.44
N ILE A 27 -44.25 4.68 -9.75
CA ILE A 27 -43.99 3.50 -10.56
C ILE A 27 -42.55 3.07 -10.27
N ALA A 28 -42.42 1.88 -9.70
CA ALA A 28 -41.19 1.10 -9.73
C ALA A 28 -40.78 0.84 -11.18
N THR A 29 -39.79 1.57 -11.68
CA THR A 29 -38.94 1.11 -12.79
C THR A 29 -37.79 0.32 -12.19
N SER A 30 -38.00 -0.99 -12.04
CA SER A 30 -36.94 -1.96 -11.79
C SER A 30 -36.20 -2.29 -13.10
N LEU A 31 -34.86 -2.37 -13.02
CA LEU A 31 -33.94 -3.12 -13.91
C LEU A 31 -33.96 -2.68 -15.39
N ILE A 32 -32.91 -2.12 -15.97
CA ILE A 32 -31.55 -2.65 -16.05
C ILE A 32 -30.59 -1.46 -15.96
N GLY A 33 -30.12 -1.16 -14.74
CA GLY A 33 -28.81 -0.55 -14.61
C GLY A 33 -27.81 -1.69 -14.74
N LEU A 34 -26.96 -1.66 -15.77
CA LEU A 34 -25.66 -2.33 -15.68
C LEU A 34 -24.92 -1.66 -14.52
N ASN A 35 -25.21 -2.09 -13.29
CA ASN A 35 -24.29 -1.88 -12.18
C ASN A 35 -23.12 -2.81 -12.50
N ALA A 36 -22.13 -2.28 -13.21
CA ALA A 36 -20.77 -2.71 -12.96
C ALA A 36 -20.58 -2.51 -11.46
N GLY A 37 -20.64 -3.62 -10.70
CA GLY A 37 -20.56 -3.58 -9.25
C GLY A 37 -19.24 -2.93 -8.86
N GLN A 38 -19.31 -1.66 -8.44
CA GLN A 38 -18.28 -1.14 -7.57
C GLN A 38 -18.47 -1.90 -6.26
N ALA A 39 -17.57 -2.84 -5.98
CA ALA A 39 -17.47 -3.42 -4.65
C ALA A 39 -17.35 -2.24 -3.68
N GLU A 40 -18.25 -2.13 -2.72
CA GLU A 40 -18.15 -1.12 -1.67
C GLU A 40 -16.86 -1.39 -0.89
N ALA A 41 -16.07 -0.34 -0.69
CA ALA A 41 -14.79 -0.40 -0.01
C ALA A 41 -14.98 -0.96 1.42
N LEU A 42 -14.21 -2.00 1.79
CA LEU A 42 -14.39 -2.67 3.06
C LEU A 42 -13.67 -1.90 4.18
N GLN A 43 -14.46 -1.33 5.11
CA GLN A 43 -13.94 -0.70 6.32
C GLN A 43 -13.75 -1.75 7.42
N LEU A 44 -12.55 -1.81 7.98
CA LEU A 44 -12.16 -2.75 9.04
C LEU A 44 -11.71 -2.00 10.29
N GLY A 45 -12.12 -2.49 11.44
CA GLY A 45 -11.50 -2.12 12.70
C GLY A 45 -10.07 -2.64 12.79
N LEU A 46 -9.26 -2.01 13.63
CA LEU A 46 -7.92 -2.43 13.98
C LEU A 46 -7.83 -2.74 15.47
N ASN A 47 -7.11 -3.79 15.82
CA ASN A 47 -6.66 -4.03 17.17
C ASN A 47 -5.29 -4.67 17.13
N GLY A 48 -4.34 -4.14 17.90
CA GLY A 48 -3.05 -4.80 17.97
C GLY A 48 -2.20 -4.48 19.17
N THR A 49 -1.09 -5.19 19.23
CA THR A 49 -0.15 -5.12 20.35
C THR A 49 1.27 -4.95 19.84
N TYR A 50 2.02 -4.09 20.53
CA TYR A 50 3.44 -3.88 20.29
C TYR A 50 4.22 -4.33 21.51
N THR A 51 5.24 -5.15 21.29
CA THR A 51 6.11 -5.70 22.33
C THR A 51 7.58 -5.55 21.94
N GLY A 52 8.49 -5.87 22.87
CA GLY A 52 9.92 -6.04 22.57
C GLY A 52 10.80 -5.10 23.38
N THR A 53 12.01 -4.84 22.89
CA THR A 53 13.02 -4.01 23.57
C THR A 53 13.89 -3.23 22.60
N VAL A 54 14.00 -1.92 22.78
CA VAL A 54 14.95 -1.07 22.02
C VAL A 54 15.84 -0.32 23.02
N ASN A 55 17.16 -0.37 22.82
CA ASN A 55 18.16 0.13 23.78
C ASN A 55 18.01 -0.46 25.20
N GLY A 56 17.50 -1.70 25.30
CA GLY A 56 17.18 -2.33 26.59
C GLY A 56 15.89 -1.82 27.26
N SER A 57 15.27 -0.75 26.76
CA SER A 57 13.97 -0.26 27.23
C SER A 57 12.85 -1.12 26.66
N SER A 58 11.92 -1.56 27.51
CA SER A 58 10.79 -2.39 27.11
C SER A 58 9.76 -1.61 26.29
N ILE A 59 9.24 -2.26 25.26
CA ILE A 59 8.07 -1.82 24.49
C ILE A 59 6.89 -2.66 24.94
N ASN A 60 5.83 -1.98 25.37
CA ASN A 60 4.54 -2.62 25.63
C ASN A 60 3.44 -1.60 25.38
N ALA A 61 2.70 -1.78 24.29
CA ALA A 61 1.61 -0.92 23.89
C ALA A 61 0.47 -1.72 23.27
N THR A 62 -0.74 -1.18 23.42
CA THR A 62 -1.94 -1.66 22.70
C THR A 62 -2.37 -0.60 21.72
N ALA A 63 -3.04 -0.99 20.65
CA ALA A 63 -3.49 -0.08 19.62
C ALA A 63 -4.85 -0.46 19.06
N SER A 64 -5.57 0.56 18.61
CA SER A 64 -6.87 0.45 17.98
C SER A 64 -7.03 1.53 16.92
N GLY A 65 -7.96 1.34 15.99
CA GLY A 65 -8.18 2.27 14.89
C GLY A 65 -9.04 1.65 13.81
N GLU A 66 -8.95 2.20 12.61
CA GLU A 66 -9.73 1.75 11.46
C GLU A 66 -8.93 1.91 10.16
N ILE A 67 -9.22 1.05 9.19
CA ILE A 67 -8.67 1.14 7.83
C ILE A 67 -9.76 0.95 6.79
N ASN A 68 -9.52 1.52 5.61
CA ASN A 68 -10.25 1.19 4.40
C ASN A 68 -9.37 0.33 3.49
N THR A 69 -9.75 -0.92 3.21
CA THR A 69 -8.92 -1.83 2.42
C THR A 69 -8.80 -1.45 0.95
N ASP A 70 -9.67 -0.57 0.44
CA ASP A 70 -9.56 -0.02 -0.91
C ASP A 70 -9.02 1.43 -0.94
N GLY A 71 -8.51 1.89 0.21
CA GLY A 71 -7.75 3.12 0.32
C GLY A 71 -8.55 4.40 0.65
N PRO A 72 -7.86 5.54 0.75
CA PRO A 72 -6.40 5.68 0.63
C PRO A 72 -5.64 5.38 1.92
N GLY A 73 -6.30 5.00 3.03
CA GLY A 73 -5.60 4.99 4.30
C GLY A 73 -6.40 4.53 5.51
N GLY A 74 -5.97 5.02 6.66
CA GLY A 74 -6.57 4.67 7.95
C GLY A 74 -6.12 5.58 9.08
N ASN A 75 -6.55 5.22 10.29
CA ASN A 75 -6.17 5.86 11.53
C ASN A 75 -5.83 4.82 12.60
N LEU A 76 -4.98 5.21 13.54
CA LEU A 76 -4.53 4.35 14.62
C LEU A 76 -4.17 5.19 15.84
N THR A 77 -4.61 4.74 17.00
CA THR A 77 -4.15 5.20 18.30
C THR A 77 -3.46 4.04 19.02
N ALA A 78 -2.24 4.26 19.50
CA ALA A 78 -1.53 3.32 20.35
C ALA A 78 -1.26 3.94 21.72
N THR A 79 -1.41 3.15 22.78
CA THR A 79 -1.15 3.57 24.15
C THR A 79 -0.05 2.70 24.73
N PHE A 80 1.07 3.33 25.06
CA PHE A 80 2.23 2.70 25.68
C PHE A 80 2.04 2.64 27.19
N THR A 81 2.17 1.44 27.75
CA THR A 81 2.16 1.23 29.21
C THR A 81 3.41 1.75 29.89
N GLN A 82 4.51 1.88 29.14
CA GLN A 82 5.76 2.48 29.58
C GLN A 82 6.26 3.42 28.48
N ILE A 83 6.47 4.68 28.85
CA ILE A 83 7.01 5.71 27.94
C ILE A 83 8.49 5.41 27.72
N PRO A 84 8.94 5.15 26.49
CA PRO A 84 10.35 4.89 26.24
C PRO A 84 11.15 6.19 26.42
N SER A 85 12.15 6.17 27.29
CA SER A 85 13.02 7.33 27.53
C SER A 85 14.22 7.40 26.58
N THR A 86 14.50 6.30 25.87
CA THR A 86 15.71 6.11 25.06
C THR A 86 15.46 6.12 23.56
N PHE A 87 14.20 6.23 23.12
CA PHE A 87 13.81 6.39 21.73
C PHE A 87 12.40 7.00 21.67
N THR A 88 12.02 7.54 20.51
CA THR A 88 10.65 7.98 20.24
C THR A 88 9.93 6.92 19.39
N PRO A 89 8.63 6.61 19.59
CA PRO A 89 7.88 5.74 18.69
C PRO A 89 7.89 6.17 17.23
N LEU A 90 8.16 7.45 16.94
CA LEU A 90 8.37 7.98 15.60
C LEU A 90 9.65 7.43 14.93
N ALA A 91 10.57 6.83 15.70
CA ALA A 91 11.80 6.22 15.21
C ALA A 91 11.58 4.90 14.43
N PHE A 92 10.32 4.52 14.16
CA PHE A 92 9.97 3.37 13.34
C PHE A 92 9.49 3.77 11.93
N GLY A 93 10.07 4.84 11.36
CA GLY A 93 9.90 5.24 9.96
C GLY A 93 8.51 5.70 9.53
N SER A 94 7.63 6.03 10.47
CA SER A 94 6.18 6.32 10.32
C SER A 94 5.44 5.88 11.57
N SER A 95 6.16 5.18 12.45
CA SER A 95 5.75 4.71 13.77
C SER A 95 5.10 3.34 13.73
N VAL A 96 4.50 2.96 14.85
CA VAL A 96 3.88 1.65 15.07
C VAL A 96 2.83 1.22 14.03
N VAL A 97 2.35 2.13 13.16
CA VAL A 97 1.50 1.86 11.98
C VAL A 97 2.16 0.93 10.95
N THR A 98 3.48 0.82 10.98
CA THR A 98 4.32 0.09 10.01
C THR A 98 3.81 -1.32 9.67
N VAL A 99 3.14 -2.00 10.61
CA VAL A 99 2.67 -3.39 10.44
C VAL A 99 1.51 -3.51 9.44
N ILE A 100 0.70 -2.46 9.32
CA ILE A 100 -0.58 -2.48 8.60
C ILE A 100 -0.65 -1.48 7.44
N CYS A 101 0.34 -0.60 7.29
CA CYS A 101 0.29 0.59 6.43
C CYS A 101 -0.11 0.32 4.97
N TRP A 102 0.34 -0.79 4.40
CA TRP A 102 0.05 -1.15 3.01
C TRP A 102 -1.20 -2.02 2.83
N SER A 103 -1.96 -2.31 3.88
CA SER A 103 -3.24 -3.02 3.75
C SER A 103 -4.37 -2.11 3.24
N SER A 104 -4.15 -0.80 3.30
CA SER A 104 -5.13 0.23 2.93
C SER A 104 -4.61 1.15 1.82
N ALA A 105 -3.64 0.70 1.02
CA ALA A 105 -3.12 1.54 -0.04
C ALA A 105 -4.15 1.68 -1.16
N GLU A 106 -4.37 2.91 -1.62
CA GLU A 106 -5.05 3.18 -2.88
C GLU A 106 -4.21 2.59 -4.02
N LYS A 107 -4.89 2.01 -5.00
CA LYS A 107 -4.28 1.20 -6.06
C LYS A 107 -4.50 1.88 -7.40
N SER A 108 -3.42 2.06 -8.15
CA SER A 108 -3.47 2.56 -9.52
C SER A 108 -3.13 1.46 -10.53
N GLY A 109 -3.95 1.33 -11.58
CA GLY A 109 -3.83 0.27 -12.57
C GLY A 109 -4.07 -1.11 -11.95
N ASN A 110 -3.14 -2.04 -12.17
CA ASN A 110 -3.21 -3.41 -11.62
C ASN A 110 -2.35 -3.57 -10.35
N ALA A 111 -2.08 -2.48 -9.62
CA ALA A 111 -1.34 -2.56 -8.36
C ALA A 111 -2.16 -3.29 -7.31
N GLN A 112 -1.47 -3.98 -6.40
CA GLN A 112 -2.11 -4.76 -5.34
C GLN A 112 -1.62 -4.26 -3.99
N ASN A 113 -2.50 -4.14 -3.01
CA ASN A 113 -2.11 -3.83 -1.64
C ASN A 113 -2.00 -5.14 -0.81
N LEU A 114 -1.58 -5.06 0.46
CA LEU A 114 -1.43 -6.27 1.29
C LEU A 114 -2.77 -7.00 1.49
N PHE A 115 -3.89 -6.28 1.50
CA PHE A 115 -5.20 -6.90 1.65
C PHE A 115 -5.56 -7.73 0.41
N ASP A 116 -5.30 -7.22 -0.81
CA ASP A 116 -5.51 -7.99 -2.04
C ASP A 116 -4.67 -9.27 -2.08
N LEU A 117 -3.42 -9.18 -1.63
CA LEU A 117 -2.47 -10.29 -1.69
C LEU A 117 -2.77 -11.39 -0.66
N SER A 118 -3.45 -11.04 0.44
CA SER A 118 -3.50 -11.90 1.63
C SER A 118 -4.87 -12.09 2.26
N GLY A 119 -5.88 -11.33 1.82
CA GLY A 119 -7.16 -11.20 2.51
C GLY A 119 -7.03 -10.64 3.93
N GLY A 120 -5.93 -9.92 4.23
CA GLY A 120 -5.59 -9.41 5.56
C GLY A 120 -4.91 -10.42 6.50
N ASN A 121 -4.30 -11.47 5.96
CA ASN A 121 -3.57 -12.49 6.74
C ASN A 121 -2.13 -12.62 6.26
N TYR A 122 -1.17 -12.05 6.96
CA TYR A 122 0.23 -12.07 6.54
C TYR A 122 1.20 -11.97 7.71
N HIS A 123 2.45 -12.32 7.43
CA HIS A 123 3.58 -12.10 8.31
C HIS A 123 4.52 -11.07 7.70
N LEU A 124 5.25 -10.36 8.54
CA LEU A 124 6.32 -9.48 8.10
C LEU A 124 7.57 -9.60 8.97
N GLU A 125 8.71 -9.45 8.32
CA GLU A 125 10.00 -9.20 8.96
C GLU A 125 10.56 -7.91 8.38
N ARG A 126 10.83 -6.91 9.21
CA ARG A 126 11.27 -5.59 8.79
C ARG A 126 12.53 -5.17 9.53
N THR A 127 13.41 -4.47 8.82
CA THR A 127 14.56 -3.78 9.42
C THR A 127 14.51 -2.29 9.07
N PHE A 128 14.68 -1.47 10.10
CA PHE A 128 14.89 -0.02 10.03
C PHE A 128 16.37 0.27 10.22
N ASN A 129 17.04 0.77 9.18
CA ASN A 129 18.45 1.11 9.21
C ASN A 129 18.64 2.63 9.09
N TRP A 130 19.05 3.27 10.18
CA TRP A 130 19.24 4.71 10.23
C TRP A 130 20.62 5.08 9.66
N THR A 131 20.68 5.31 8.35
CA THR A 131 21.95 5.49 7.64
C THR A 131 22.74 6.73 8.08
N SER A 132 22.06 7.74 8.61
CA SER A 132 22.69 8.95 9.17
C SER A 132 23.04 8.83 10.66
N ILE A 133 22.72 7.73 11.33
CA ILE A 133 22.93 7.54 12.77
C ILE A 133 23.70 6.23 13.02
N PRO A 134 24.97 6.30 13.42
CA PRO A 134 25.78 5.11 13.64
C PRO A 134 25.15 4.12 14.61
N ASN A 135 25.33 2.82 14.32
CA ASN A 135 24.90 1.69 15.15
C ASN A 135 23.41 1.72 15.52
N SER A 136 22.56 2.22 14.62
CA SER A 136 21.12 2.36 14.84
C SER A 136 20.34 1.50 13.86
N THR A 137 19.97 0.32 14.33
CA THR A 137 19.19 -0.65 13.58
C THR A 137 18.11 -1.25 14.47
N ILE A 138 16.87 -1.21 14.02
CA ILE A 138 15.72 -1.81 14.71
C ILE A 138 15.12 -2.87 13.79
N SER A 139 14.91 -4.07 14.31
CA SER A 139 14.21 -5.16 13.63
C SER A 139 12.80 -5.32 14.19
N VAL A 140 11.86 -5.71 13.34
CA VAL A 140 10.47 -5.95 13.68
C VAL A 140 10.02 -7.26 13.07
N THR A 141 9.40 -8.11 13.87
CA THR A 141 8.58 -9.21 13.36
C THR A 141 7.12 -8.90 13.64
N GLY A 142 6.24 -9.23 12.71
CA GLY A 142 4.82 -8.95 12.84
C GLY A 142 3.94 -10.02 12.21
N GLN A 143 2.72 -10.12 12.72
CA GLN A 143 1.66 -10.95 12.17
C GLN A 143 0.37 -10.16 12.14
N VAL A 144 -0.39 -10.29 11.06
CA VAL A 144 -1.71 -9.71 10.86
C VAL A 144 -2.68 -10.82 10.51
N SER A 145 -3.89 -10.75 11.06
CA SER A 145 -4.97 -11.70 10.82
C SER A 145 -6.29 -10.96 10.66
N ASN A 146 -7.06 -11.36 9.65
CA ASN A 146 -8.38 -10.85 9.40
C ASN A 146 -9.43 -11.72 10.11
N THR A 147 -10.16 -11.11 11.02
CA THR A 147 -11.28 -11.74 11.72
C THR A 147 -12.59 -11.28 11.08
N ASN A 148 -13.23 -12.21 10.35
CA ASN A 148 -14.57 -12.07 9.80
C ASN A 148 -14.81 -10.84 8.90
N ASN A 149 -13.79 -10.31 8.21
CA ASN A 149 -13.92 -9.09 7.40
C ASN A 149 -14.48 -7.90 8.20
N GLN A 150 -14.19 -7.84 9.49
CA GLN A 150 -14.60 -6.74 10.37
C GLN A 150 -13.42 -6.16 11.16
N LEU A 151 -12.38 -6.96 11.39
CA LEU A 151 -11.29 -6.60 12.27
C LEU A 151 -9.97 -7.18 11.75
N LEU A 152 -8.95 -6.33 11.58
CA LEU A 152 -7.57 -6.80 11.52
C LEU A 152 -6.97 -6.81 12.92
N GLN A 153 -6.64 -8.01 13.38
CA GLN A 153 -5.85 -8.22 14.59
C GLN A 153 -4.38 -8.35 14.22
N TYR A 154 -3.50 -7.64 14.90
CA TYR A 154 -2.08 -7.72 14.63
C TYR A 154 -1.21 -7.68 15.88
N SER A 155 -0.03 -8.25 15.76
CA SER A 155 1.01 -8.15 16.78
C SER A 155 2.34 -7.82 16.13
N ALA A 156 3.19 -7.09 16.84
CA ALA A 156 4.56 -6.88 16.43
C ALA A 156 5.53 -6.86 17.61
N ASN A 157 6.73 -7.36 17.35
CA ASN A 157 7.83 -7.41 18.29
C ASN A 157 9.02 -6.63 17.74
N PHE A 158 9.47 -5.64 18.50
CA PHE A 158 10.54 -4.72 18.11
C PHE A 158 11.81 -5.04 18.89
N THR A 159 12.94 -5.14 18.22
CA THR A 159 14.24 -5.36 18.87
C THR A 159 15.33 -4.50 18.23
N GLY A 160 16.33 -4.07 19.00
CA GLY A 160 17.53 -3.45 18.45
C GLY A 160 17.96 -2.18 19.17
N THR A 161 18.60 -1.29 18.42
CA THR A 161 19.29 -0.11 18.94
C THR A 161 18.91 1.13 18.14
N TYR A 162 18.72 2.26 18.83
CA TYR A 162 18.49 3.56 18.23
C TYR A 162 19.25 4.65 19.00
N ASN A 163 20.28 5.22 18.38
CA ASN A 163 21.11 6.26 18.99
C ASN A 163 20.77 7.66 18.49
N GLY A 164 19.59 7.82 17.87
CA GLY A 164 19.17 9.06 17.25
C GLY A 164 18.49 10.03 18.21
N PRO A 165 18.07 11.18 17.68
CA PRO A 165 17.34 12.19 18.44
C PRO A 165 15.96 11.70 18.88
N LEU A 166 15.49 12.22 20.02
CA LEU A 166 14.17 11.89 20.56
C LEU A 166 13.06 12.84 20.06
N ASP A 167 13.44 13.95 19.44
CA ASP A 167 12.56 15.04 19.00
C ASP A 167 12.21 14.97 17.51
N ILE A 168 12.09 13.77 16.95
CA ILE A 168 11.49 13.58 15.62
C ILE A 168 10.09 14.20 15.63
N SER A 169 9.82 15.09 14.68
CA SER A 169 8.58 15.85 14.57
C SER A 169 7.65 15.32 13.50
N ARG A 170 8.18 14.86 12.35
CA ARG A 170 7.37 14.34 11.23
C ARG A 170 8.15 13.44 10.28
N VAL A 171 7.40 12.71 9.45
CA VAL A 171 7.89 12.09 8.21
C VAL A 171 7.73 13.10 7.09
N VAL A 172 8.79 13.33 6.32
CA VAL A 172 8.82 14.27 5.19
C VAL A 172 8.56 13.55 3.87
N ASP A 173 9.16 12.38 3.71
CA ASP A 173 9.01 11.54 2.52
C ASP A 173 9.08 10.08 2.94
N TYR A 174 8.29 9.23 2.30
CA TYR A 174 8.33 7.78 2.46
C TYR A 174 7.91 7.13 1.15
N GLN A 175 8.83 6.35 0.61
CA GLN A 175 8.62 5.64 -0.64
C GLN A 175 9.15 4.22 -0.55
N VAL A 176 8.52 3.32 -1.29
CA VAL A 176 8.92 1.92 -1.38
C VAL A 176 8.90 1.42 -2.81
N LYS A 177 9.63 0.33 -3.01
CA LYS A 177 9.51 -0.57 -4.13
C LYS A 177 9.23 -1.97 -3.60
N TRP A 178 8.21 -2.61 -4.13
CA TRP A 178 7.92 -4.01 -3.93
C TRP A 178 8.38 -4.81 -5.13
N THR A 179 9.10 -5.89 -4.84
CA THR A 179 9.57 -6.85 -5.83
C THR A 179 9.01 -8.23 -5.47
N PRO A 180 8.41 -8.96 -6.42
CA PRO A 180 7.93 -10.32 -6.16
C PRO A 180 9.11 -11.27 -5.96
N PHE A 181 9.00 -12.17 -4.98
CA PHE A 181 10.00 -13.21 -4.72
C PHE A 181 9.30 -14.51 -4.27
N GLY A 182 9.00 -15.39 -5.23
CA GLY A 182 8.21 -16.59 -4.95
C GLY A 182 6.79 -16.23 -4.46
N ASP A 183 6.43 -16.71 -3.27
CA ASP A 183 5.20 -16.40 -2.55
C ASP A 183 5.34 -15.22 -1.57
N GLN A 184 6.49 -14.53 -1.62
CA GLN A 184 6.82 -13.39 -0.78
C GLN A 184 6.85 -12.08 -1.59
N VAL A 185 6.78 -10.98 -0.86
CA VAL A 185 7.07 -9.64 -1.39
C VAL A 185 8.27 -9.08 -0.64
N ILE A 186 9.27 -8.65 -1.40
CA ILE A 186 10.42 -7.91 -0.87
C ILE A 186 10.17 -6.42 -1.05
N GLU A 187 10.13 -5.70 0.05
CA GLU A 187 10.02 -4.25 0.09
C GLU A 187 11.38 -3.62 0.35
N GLU A 188 11.79 -2.73 -0.54
CA GLU A 188 12.91 -1.82 -0.38
C GLU A 188 12.33 -0.42 -0.21
N GLY A 189 12.54 0.19 0.94
CA GLY A 189 11.94 1.47 1.32
C GLY A 189 12.96 2.49 1.80
N SER A 190 12.58 3.76 1.68
CA SER A 190 13.33 4.89 2.22
C SER A 190 12.37 5.91 2.83
N ALA A 191 12.74 6.45 3.98
CA ALA A 191 12.03 7.55 4.61
C ALA A 191 12.98 8.69 4.99
N ILE A 192 12.48 9.91 4.92
CA ILE A 192 13.12 11.11 5.43
C ILE A 192 12.33 11.60 6.63
N MET A 193 13.02 11.75 7.75
CA MET A 193 12.43 12.17 9.02
C MET A 193 12.97 13.54 9.38
N GLU A 194 12.13 14.41 9.93
CA GLU A 194 12.54 15.73 10.37
C GLU A 194 12.41 15.85 11.88
N THR A 195 13.36 16.53 12.50
CA THR A 195 13.40 16.81 13.94
C THR A 195 12.77 18.18 14.23
N SER A 196 12.56 18.50 15.51
CA SER A 196 11.95 19.77 15.91
C SER A 196 12.77 21.01 15.52
N ASN A 197 14.08 20.85 15.33
CA ASN A 197 15.01 21.90 14.90
C ASN A 197 15.27 21.90 13.38
N GLY A 198 14.55 21.10 12.60
CA GLY A 198 14.62 21.06 11.14
C GLY A 198 15.74 20.19 10.56
N ASN A 199 16.48 19.42 11.38
CA ASN A 199 17.44 18.46 10.83
C ASN A 199 16.72 17.28 10.18
N LEU A 200 17.22 16.88 9.01
CA LEU A 200 16.74 15.72 8.25
C LEU A 200 17.56 14.48 8.57
N LEU A 201 16.88 13.36 8.77
CA LEU A 201 17.45 12.05 9.06
C LEU A 201 16.97 11.05 8.01
N SER A 202 17.89 10.26 7.49
CA SER A 202 17.59 9.24 6.50
C SER A 202 17.41 7.88 7.15
N LEU A 203 16.39 7.17 6.70
CA LEU A 203 16.06 5.82 7.14
C LEU A 203 15.87 4.92 5.91
N GLU A 204 16.58 3.80 5.90
CA GLU A 204 16.33 2.70 4.98
C GLU A 204 15.46 1.63 5.64
N ILE A 205 14.55 1.07 4.87
CA ILE A 205 13.54 0.12 5.34
C ILE A 205 13.61 -1.09 4.43
N ASN A 206 13.77 -2.27 5.01
CA ASN A 206 13.71 -3.52 4.26
C ASN A 206 12.65 -4.40 4.89
N THR A 207 11.70 -4.89 4.12
CA THR A 207 10.63 -5.75 4.62
C THR A 207 10.46 -6.98 3.76
N ILE A 208 10.22 -8.12 4.40
CA ILE A 208 9.74 -9.33 3.73
C ILE A 208 8.33 -9.55 4.20
N TYR A 209 7.37 -9.55 3.28
CA TYR A 209 6.01 -10.02 3.54
C TYR A 209 5.87 -11.47 3.09
N SER A 210 5.22 -12.29 3.91
CA SER A 210 5.01 -13.71 3.64
C SER A 210 3.65 -14.18 4.16
N GLY A 211 3.30 -15.44 3.87
CA GLY A 211 1.96 -15.98 4.19
C GLY A 211 0.86 -15.43 3.28
N LEU A 212 1.22 -14.95 2.09
CA LEU A 212 0.28 -14.35 1.14
C LEU A 212 -0.58 -15.45 0.49
N SER A 213 -1.84 -15.12 0.22
CA SER A 213 -2.78 -16.02 -0.45
C SER A 213 -2.59 -16.02 -1.97
N THR A 214 -2.07 -14.93 -2.52
CA THR A 214 -1.73 -14.79 -3.94
C THR A 214 -0.35 -14.13 -4.08
N PRO A 215 0.47 -14.55 -5.06
CA PRO A 215 1.76 -13.93 -5.30
C PRO A 215 1.57 -12.55 -5.95
N LEU A 216 2.49 -11.63 -5.64
CA LEU A 216 2.61 -10.39 -6.38
C LEU A 216 3.10 -10.69 -7.80
N LEU A 217 2.44 -10.13 -8.82
CA LEU A 217 2.78 -10.43 -10.21
C LEU A 217 3.80 -9.47 -10.82
N ASN A 218 3.70 -8.19 -10.46
CA ASN A 218 4.55 -7.14 -11.03
C ASN A 218 5.23 -6.36 -9.92
N SER A 219 6.44 -5.90 -10.19
CA SER A 219 7.06 -4.91 -9.30
C SER A 219 6.19 -3.66 -9.26
N GLN A 220 6.07 -3.06 -8.08
CA GLN A 220 5.27 -1.86 -7.87
C GLN A 220 6.00 -0.90 -6.94
N VAL A 221 5.65 0.38 -7.02
CA VAL A 221 6.18 1.41 -6.14
C VAL A 221 5.05 2.03 -5.35
N GLY A 222 5.35 2.42 -4.13
CA GLY A 222 4.37 3.04 -3.25
C GLY A 222 4.88 4.31 -2.61
N ARG A 223 3.94 5.19 -2.25
CA ARG A 223 4.17 6.37 -1.43
C ARG A 223 3.30 6.29 -0.18
N PHE A 224 3.85 6.74 0.93
CA PHE A 224 3.19 6.71 2.23
C PHE A 224 3.28 8.08 2.90
N SER A 225 2.16 8.59 3.37
CA SER A 225 2.03 9.95 3.89
C SER A 225 1.40 9.91 5.29
N PRO A 226 2.18 9.62 6.34
CA PRO A 226 1.67 9.61 7.70
C PRO A 226 1.68 11.00 8.32
N VAL A 227 0.63 11.30 9.07
CA VAL A 227 0.62 12.38 10.06
C VAL A 227 0.53 11.72 11.42
N ALA A 228 1.59 11.86 12.21
CA ALA A 228 1.75 11.15 13.46
C ALA A 228 2.16 12.09 14.60
N THR A 229 1.64 11.83 15.79
CA THR A 229 1.99 12.54 17.01
C THR A 229 2.26 11.56 18.15
N TYR A 230 3.13 11.96 19.07
CA TYR A 230 3.40 11.22 20.29
C TYR A 230 3.44 12.17 21.48
N ASP A 231 2.58 11.93 22.46
CA ASP A 231 2.59 12.66 23.72
C ASP A 231 3.36 11.86 24.77
N VAL A 232 4.54 12.39 25.12
CA VAL A 232 5.45 11.80 26.10
C VAL A 232 4.86 11.77 27.52
N ASN A 233 3.86 12.60 27.84
CA ASN A 233 3.28 12.65 29.18
C ASN A 233 2.22 11.57 29.38
N THR A 234 1.49 11.23 28.31
CA THR A 234 0.40 10.26 28.34
C THR A 234 0.80 8.91 27.75
N GLY A 235 1.92 8.83 27.03
CA GLY A 235 2.34 7.64 26.30
C GLY A 235 1.41 7.32 25.12
N VAL A 236 0.66 8.31 24.64
CA VAL A 236 -0.30 8.14 23.54
C VAL A 236 0.36 8.52 22.22
N PHE A 237 0.31 7.58 21.29
CA PHE A 237 0.69 7.76 19.90
C PHE A 237 -0.57 7.79 19.04
N GLN A 238 -0.68 8.76 18.14
CA GLN A 238 -1.78 8.85 17.19
C GLN A 238 -1.25 9.03 15.78
N ALA A 239 -1.85 8.34 14.83
CA ALA A 239 -1.54 8.52 13.42
C ALA A 239 -2.78 8.44 12.54
N THR A 240 -2.74 9.24 11.49
CA THR A 240 -3.53 9.05 10.27
C THR A 240 -2.56 8.89 9.12
N TRP A 241 -2.90 8.11 8.11
CA TRP A 241 -2.05 7.97 6.94
C TRP A 241 -2.85 7.86 5.67
N GLU A 242 -2.18 8.18 4.57
CA GLU A 242 -2.59 7.84 3.22
C GLU A 242 -1.45 7.07 2.55
N ALA A 243 -1.79 6.15 1.66
CA ALA A 243 -0.86 5.30 0.95
C ALA A 243 -1.36 5.07 -0.49
N GLU A 244 -0.45 5.10 -1.44
CA GLU A 244 -0.73 4.80 -2.84
C GLU A 244 0.27 3.75 -3.34
N MET A 245 -0.20 2.83 -4.18
CA MET A 245 0.59 1.83 -4.89
C MET A 245 0.32 1.87 -6.39
N ARG A 246 1.39 1.80 -7.19
CA ARG A 246 1.30 1.74 -8.66
C ARG A 246 2.30 0.74 -9.22
N VAL A 247 1.90 0.01 -10.26
CA VAL A 247 2.79 -0.93 -10.96
C VAL A 247 3.93 -0.17 -11.63
N VAL A 248 5.15 -0.70 -11.55
CA VAL A 248 6.27 -0.24 -12.37
C VAL A 248 6.02 -0.74 -13.79
N PRO A 249 5.85 0.15 -14.79
CA PRO A 249 5.66 -0.29 -16.16
C PRO A 249 6.86 -1.13 -16.61
N GLU A 250 6.62 -2.27 -17.24
CA GLU A 250 7.71 -2.97 -17.89
C GLU A 250 8.36 -2.04 -18.92
N PRO A 251 9.71 -2.00 -19.01
CA PRO A 251 10.36 -1.23 -20.06
C PRO A 251 9.82 -1.74 -21.40
N THR A 252 9.16 -0.85 -22.13
CA THR A 252 8.50 -1.19 -23.40
C THR A 252 9.59 -1.42 -24.46
N SER A 253 10.21 -2.60 -24.44
CA SER A 253 11.34 -2.99 -25.30
C SER A 253 10.91 -3.30 -26.74
N ILE A 254 10.10 -2.43 -27.34
CA ILE A 254 9.79 -2.50 -28.78
C ILE A 254 11.04 -2.10 -29.60
N ILE A 255 11.87 -1.17 -29.10
CA ILE A 255 13.09 -0.72 -29.80
C ILE A 255 14.20 -1.79 -29.77
N SER A 256 14.26 -2.63 -28.73
CA SER A 256 15.23 -3.75 -28.63
C SER A 256 14.98 -4.85 -29.66
N LEU A 257 13.73 -5.02 -30.14
CA LEU A 257 13.40 -6.05 -31.12
C LEU A 257 13.64 -5.57 -32.56
N PHE A 258 13.49 -4.25 -32.80
CA PHE A 258 13.84 -3.66 -34.10
C PHE A 258 15.35 -3.50 -34.32
N SER A 259 16.17 -3.36 -33.26
CA SER A 259 17.63 -3.31 -33.40
C SER A 259 18.24 -4.64 -33.85
N LEU A 260 17.61 -5.79 -33.53
CA LEU A 260 17.98 -7.11 -34.05
C LEU A 260 17.45 -7.36 -35.47
N GLY A 261 16.30 -6.77 -35.84
CA GLY A 261 15.69 -6.93 -37.17
C GLY A 261 16.37 -6.14 -38.29
N ILE A 262 17.01 -5.01 -37.99
CA ILE A 262 17.69 -4.18 -39.01
C ILE A 262 19.11 -4.68 -39.33
N LEU A 263 19.78 -5.34 -38.38
CA LEU A 263 21.09 -5.96 -38.62
C LEU A 263 20.99 -7.22 -39.51
N GLY A 264 19.84 -7.90 -39.55
CA GLY A 264 19.61 -9.05 -40.43
C GLY A 264 19.31 -8.67 -41.90
N ALA A 265 18.77 -7.49 -42.17
CA ALA A 265 18.41 -7.06 -43.53
C ALA A 265 19.58 -6.41 -44.31
N GLY A 266 20.65 -5.96 -43.61
CA GLY A 266 21.84 -5.35 -44.23
C GLY A 266 22.92 -6.33 -44.70
N ALA A 267 22.86 -7.60 -44.29
CA ALA A 267 23.91 -8.60 -44.57
C ALA A 267 23.77 -9.33 -45.93
N THR A 268 22.92 -8.85 -46.84
CA THR A 268 22.85 -9.36 -48.22
C THR A 268 23.19 -8.28 -49.26
N ILE A 269 24.24 -7.50 -49.02
CA ILE A 269 24.95 -6.83 -50.13
C ILE A 269 25.93 -7.85 -50.72
N LYS A 270 25.39 -8.72 -51.59
CA LYS A 270 26.21 -9.63 -52.41
C LYS A 270 27.11 -8.80 -53.33
N ARG A 271 28.37 -8.70 -52.93
CA ARG A 271 29.58 -8.45 -53.73
C ARG A 271 29.47 -9.07 -55.14
N LYS A 272 29.09 -8.30 -56.15
CA LYS A 272 29.37 -8.61 -57.56
C LYS A 272 30.80 -8.16 -57.89
N VAL A 273 31.78 -8.99 -57.55
CA VAL A 273 33.12 -8.90 -58.15
C VAL A 273 33.01 -9.43 -59.58
N LYS A 274 33.17 -8.54 -60.56
CA LYS A 274 33.27 -8.89 -61.98
C LYS A 274 34.68 -9.46 -62.21
N ARG A 275 34.80 -10.79 -62.32
CA ARG A 275 36.04 -11.44 -62.77
C ARG A 275 36.18 -11.25 -64.27
N SER A 276 37.35 -10.75 -64.66
CA SER A 276 37.93 -10.77 -65.99
C SER A 276 38.29 -12.21 -66.40
N HIS A 277 37.91 -12.62 -67.62
CA HIS A 277 38.77 -13.29 -68.60
C HIS A 277 37.94 -13.88 -69.74
N SER A 278 38.30 -13.56 -70.99
CA SER A 278 38.82 -14.56 -71.94
C SER A 278 39.18 -13.86 -73.25
N THR A 279 40.47 -13.75 -73.51
CA THR A 279 41.04 -13.60 -74.85
C THR A 279 41.10 -15.01 -75.44
N GLU A 280 40.44 -15.25 -76.56
CA GLU A 280 40.67 -16.47 -77.34
C GLU A 280 40.76 -16.18 -78.85
N LYS A 281 41.94 -16.50 -79.38
CA LYS A 281 42.33 -16.92 -80.75
C LYS A 281 42.15 -15.97 -81.95
N GLU A 282 43.31 -15.59 -82.48
CA GLU A 282 43.58 -15.31 -83.90
C GLU A 282 43.45 -16.59 -84.76
N PRO A 283 43.10 -16.51 -86.06
CA PRO A 283 44.17 -16.34 -87.08
C PRO A 283 43.79 -15.56 -88.38
N ASN A 284 44.82 -14.88 -88.93
CA ASN A 284 45.22 -14.62 -90.33
C ASN A 284 44.24 -14.23 -91.47
N ASN A 285 44.57 -13.07 -92.06
CA ASN A 285 44.72 -12.69 -93.49
C ASN A 285 43.60 -12.93 -94.53
N VAL A 286 43.21 -11.84 -95.23
CA VAL A 286 43.42 -11.52 -96.67
C VAL A 286 42.26 -10.64 -97.17
N GLY A 287 42.58 -9.52 -97.82
CA GLY A 287 41.67 -8.64 -98.55
C GLY A 287 42.26 -7.27 -98.79
#